data_AF-A0A5D2K959-F1
#
_entry.id   AF-A0A5D2K959-F1
#
_cell.length_a   1.000
_cell.length_b   1.000
_cell.length_c   1.000
_cell.angle_alpha   90.00
_cell.angle_beta   90.00
_cell.angle_gamma   90.00
#
_symmetry.space_group_name_H-M   'P 1'
#
loop_
_entity.id
_entity.type
_entity.pdbx_description
1 polymer ?
#
loop_
_entity_poly.entity_id
_entity_poly.type
_entity_poly.pdbx_seq_one_letter_code
_entity_poly.pdbx_strand_id
1 'polypeptide(L)'
;MRRIGVKPNAITFVGVLNACSHVGLINDGYKYFNMMINEYGIKPAIEHYGCLVDILCRAGCLEEAKDIIEEMPMRPNKVIWMTLLSGARNHRNTKIGEYAAQYLIELAPETTGGYVVLSNMYAVAGEWEKVSKVREMMKKRGLRKDPGCSSIEHKGVVHNFIVGDKSHPQTKEIYSKLAEMREKLKLAGHVPDTSQVLLYIEEEEEKEAELENHSERLAIAFGLNNTEAGCPIRIMKNLRVCSDCHSVTKLLSKIYSREIIVRDNSRFHHFKDGLCSCKDFW
;
A
#
# COMPACT_ATOMS: atom_id res chain seq x y z
N MET A 1 16.30 5.65 -28.97
CA MET A 1 16.20 7.10 -29.21
C MET A 1 17.53 7.72 -29.65
N ARG A 2 18.53 7.92 -28.77
CA ARG A 2 19.80 8.58 -29.16
C ARG A 2 20.53 7.92 -30.35
N ARG A 3 20.62 6.59 -30.38
CA ARG A 3 21.28 5.83 -31.46
C ARG A 3 20.66 6.04 -32.85
N ILE A 4 19.38 6.43 -32.91
CA ILE A 4 18.66 6.68 -34.16
C ILE A 4 18.41 8.19 -34.38
N GLY A 5 19.17 9.05 -33.69
CA GLY A 5 19.10 10.51 -33.85
C GLY A 5 17.87 11.19 -33.23
N VAL A 6 17.01 10.46 -32.53
CA VAL A 6 15.82 11.07 -31.87
C VAL A 6 16.24 11.76 -30.58
N LYS A 7 16.01 13.08 -30.50
CA LYS A 7 16.33 13.91 -29.35
C LYS A 7 15.34 13.67 -28.20
N PRO A 8 15.80 13.26 -27.00
CA PRO A 8 14.98 13.26 -25.79
C PRO A 8 14.29 14.60 -25.53
N ASN A 9 13.06 14.53 -25.03
CA ASN A 9 12.28 15.69 -24.58
C ASN A 9 11.95 15.55 -23.08
N ALA A 10 11.25 16.54 -22.50
CA ALA A 10 10.85 16.53 -21.09
C ALA A 10 10.15 15.23 -20.67
N ILE A 11 9.19 14.75 -21.47
CA ILE A 11 8.46 13.49 -21.20
C ILE A 11 9.40 12.29 -21.18
N THR A 12 10.41 12.27 -22.06
CA THR A 12 11.43 11.21 -22.08
C THR A 12 12.20 11.16 -20.77
N PHE A 13 12.56 12.32 -20.22
CA PHE A 13 13.27 12.41 -18.94
C PHE A 13 12.40 12.00 -17.75
N VAL A 14 11.11 12.35 -17.74
CA VAL A 14 10.17 11.81 -16.74
C VAL A 14 10.18 10.28 -16.78
N GLY A 15 10.11 9.68 -17.97
CA GLY A 15 10.15 8.22 -18.12
C GLY A 15 11.44 7.58 -17.58
N VAL A 16 12.59 8.18 -17.87
CA VAL A 16 13.90 7.70 -17.38
C VAL A 16 14.02 7.86 -15.86
N LEU A 17 13.66 9.03 -15.32
CA LEU A 17 13.70 9.27 -13.88
C LEU A 17 12.74 8.35 -13.11
N ASN A 18 11.55 8.10 -13.66
CA ASN A 18 10.62 7.14 -13.06
C ASN A 18 11.20 5.71 -13.06
N ALA A 19 11.90 5.30 -14.11
CA ALA A 19 12.61 4.03 -14.13
C ALA A 19 13.72 3.97 -13.07
N CYS A 20 14.49 5.04 -12.88
CA CYS A 20 15.46 5.15 -11.78
C CYS A 20 14.78 5.02 -10.42
N SER A 21 13.60 5.61 -10.24
CA SER A 21 12.83 5.54 -8.99
C SER A 21 12.45 4.11 -8.62
N HIS A 22 11.93 3.35 -9.58
CA HIS A 22 11.53 1.96 -9.34
C HIS A 22 12.68 1.03 -8.97
N VAL A 23 13.91 1.35 -9.37
CA VAL A 23 15.11 0.55 -9.11
C VAL A 23 15.98 1.15 -7.98
N GLY A 24 15.65 2.34 -7.47
CA GLY A 24 16.42 3.02 -6.44
C GLY A 24 17.77 3.57 -6.90
N LEU A 25 17.90 3.92 -8.19
CA LEU A 25 19.16 4.41 -8.77
C LEU A 25 19.34 5.91 -8.56
N ILE A 26 19.73 6.32 -7.35
CA ILE A 26 19.89 7.74 -6.95
C ILE A 26 20.89 8.48 -7.86
N ASN A 27 22.09 7.92 -8.03
CA ASN A 27 23.16 8.55 -8.80
C ASN A 27 22.77 8.75 -10.27
N ASP A 28 22.11 7.75 -10.87
CA ASP A 28 21.60 7.87 -12.24
C ASP A 28 20.44 8.86 -12.32
N GLY A 29 19.58 8.92 -11.29
CA GLY A 29 18.54 9.94 -11.15
C GLY A 29 19.11 11.35 -11.28
N TYR A 30 20.08 11.70 -10.43
CA TYR A 30 20.76 13.00 -10.50
C TYR A 30 21.49 13.23 -11.82
N LYS A 31 22.19 12.20 -12.33
CA LYS A 31 22.88 12.28 -13.62
C LYS A 31 21.92 12.64 -14.75
N TYR A 32 20.77 11.96 -14.84
CA TYR A 32 19.78 12.23 -15.88
C TYR A 32 19.05 13.55 -15.67
N PHE A 33 18.77 13.94 -14.43
CA PHE A 33 18.21 15.25 -14.11
C PHE A 33 19.15 16.39 -14.53
N ASN A 34 20.44 16.28 -14.24
CA ASN A 34 21.45 17.26 -14.64
C ASN A 34 21.70 17.25 -16.15
N MET A 35 21.71 16.07 -16.79
CA MET A 35 21.82 15.93 -18.25
C MET A 35 20.68 16.66 -18.96
N MET A 36 19.45 16.55 -18.46
CA MET A 36 18.27 17.25 -19.00
C MET A 36 18.50 18.76 -19.08
N ILE A 37 19.05 19.34 -18.02
CA ILE A 37 19.29 20.78 -17.91
C ILE A 37 20.48 21.19 -18.78
N ASN A 38 21.64 20.57 -18.55
CA ASN A 38 22.92 21.04 -19.07
C ASN A 38 23.16 20.65 -20.53
N GLU A 39 22.72 19.45 -20.94
CA GLU A 39 22.97 18.96 -22.31
C GLU A 39 21.76 19.20 -23.24
N TYR A 40 20.53 19.13 -22.72
CA TYR A 40 19.32 19.26 -23.53
C TYR A 40 18.62 20.61 -23.40
N GLY A 41 19.04 21.47 -22.47
CA GLY A 41 18.44 22.79 -22.25
C GLY A 41 16.98 22.72 -21.80
N ILE A 42 16.56 21.59 -21.21
CA ILE A 42 15.18 21.39 -20.77
C ILE A 42 15.07 21.89 -19.33
N LYS A 43 14.20 22.88 -19.11
CA LYS A 43 13.87 23.37 -17.78
C LYS A 43 13.09 22.31 -17.00
N PRO A 44 13.49 21.97 -15.76
CA PRO A 44 12.74 21.02 -14.94
C PRO A 44 11.32 21.53 -14.64
N ALA A 45 10.35 20.69 -14.93
CA ALA A 45 8.94 20.85 -14.54
C ALA A 45 8.63 20.02 -13.27
N ILE A 46 7.43 20.22 -12.72
CA ILE A 46 7.00 19.61 -11.45
C ILE A 46 7.08 18.08 -11.46
N GLU A 47 6.86 17.44 -12.62
CA GLU A 47 6.94 16.00 -12.80
C GLU A 47 8.38 15.48 -12.62
N HIS A 48 9.39 16.24 -13.06
CA HIS A 48 10.79 15.85 -12.93
C HIS A 48 11.25 15.89 -11.47
N TYR A 49 10.88 16.96 -10.74
CA TYR A 49 11.10 17.06 -9.30
C TYR A 49 10.36 15.95 -8.55
N GLY A 50 9.11 15.68 -8.92
CA GLY A 50 8.33 14.57 -8.35
C GLY A 50 9.03 13.22 -8.50
N CYS A 51 9.63 12.94 -9.67
CA CYS A 51 10.42 11.72 -9.85
C CYS A 51 11.69 11.72 -8.98
N LEU A 52 12.41 12.84 -8.87
CA LEU A 52 13.63 12.91 -8.05
C LEU A 52 13.33 12.73 -6.56
N VAL A 53 12.25 13.34 -6.07
CA VAL A 53 11.73 13.13 -4.70
C VAL A 53 11.35 11.66 -4.48
N ASP A 54 10.67 11.02 -5.44
CA ASP A 54 10.29 9.60 -5.34
C ASP A 54 11.53 8.69 -5.28
N ILE A 55 12.57 8.96 -6.08
CA ILE A 55 13.85 8.23 -6.04
C ILE A 55 14.45 8.29 -4.64
N LEU A 56 14.58 9.50 -4.07
CA LEU A 56 15.16 9.72 -2.75
C LEU A 56 14.32 9.11 -1.63
N CYS A 57 13.00 9.27 -1.70
CA CYS A 57 12.06 8.70 -0.73
C CYS A 57 12.12 7.18 -0.67
N ARG A 58 12.24 6.50 -1.81
CA ARG A 58 12.36 5.04 -1.88
C ARG A 58 13.70 4.53 -1.37
N ALA A 59 14.74 5.34 -1.49
CA ALA A 59 16.07 5.04 -0.98
C ALA A 59 16.24 5.36 0.51
N GLY A 60 15.26 6.01 1.15
CA GLY A 60 15.35 6.45 2.55
C GLY A 60 16.08 7.77 2.76
N CYS A 61 16.47 8.47 1.68
CA CYS A 61 17.10 9.79 1.72
C CYS A 61 16.05 10.90 1.95
N LEU A 62 15.32 10.83 3.07
CA LEU A 62 14.14 11.66 3.31
C LEU A 62 14.44 13.14 3.55
N GLU A 63 15.53 13.46 4.24
CA GLU A 63 15.95 14.86 4.44
C GLU A 63 16.34 15.50 3.10
N GLU A 64 17.12 14.79 2.29
CA GLU A 64 17.47 15.24 0.93
C GLU A 64 16.23 15.40 0.05
N ALA A 65 15.25 14.49 0.16
CA ALA A 65 13.98 14.62 -0.54
C ALA A 65 13.20 15.87 -0.10
N LYS A 66 13.23 16.20 1.19
CA LYS A 66 12.64 17.44 1.73
C LYS A 66 13.39 18.67 1.21
N ASP A 67 14.71 18.67 1.21
CA ASP A 67 15.53 19.78 0.72
C ASP A 67 15.24 20.06 -0.76
N ILE A 68 15.15 19.01 -1.59
CA ILE A 68 14.73 19.13 -3.00
C ILE A 68 13.37 19.81 -3.15
N ILE A 69 12.41 19.50 -2.26
CA ILE A 69 11.06 20.11 -2.27
C ILE A 69 11.13 21.60 -1.89
N GLU A 70 11.94 21.95 -0.90
CA GLU A 70 12.13 23.33 -0.43
C GLU A 70 12.87 24.20 -1.46
N GLU A 71 13.76 23.60 -2.26
CA GLU A 71 14.50 24.25 -3.33
C GLU A 71 13.73 24.36 -4.67
N MET A 72 12.52 23.78 -4.76
CA MET A 72 11.75 23.81 -6.00
C MET A 72 11.44 25.25 -6.45
N PRO A 73 11.66 25.62 -7.72
CA PRO A 73 11.36 26.95 -8.24
C PRO A 73 9.86 27.17 -8.49
N MET A 74 9.01 26.22 -8.11
CA MET A 74 7.56 26.27 -8.20
C MET A 74 6.94 25.66 -6.94
N ARG A 75 5.69 26.04 -6.63
CA ARG A 75 4.97 25.47 -5.49
C ARG A 75 4.80 23.94 -5.66
N PRO A 76 5.21 23.12 -4.68
CA PRO A 76 4.99 21.67 -4.74
C PRO A 76 3.49 21.36 -4.72
N ASN A 77 3.08 20.36 -5.52
CA ASN A 77 1.69 19.94 -5.60
C ASN A 77 1.38 18.82 -4.59
N LYS A 78 0.11 18.43 -4.51
CA LYS A 78 -0.35 17.35 -3.60
C LYS A 78 0.37 16.02 -3.80
N VAL A 79 0.80 15.72 -5.04
CA VAL A 79 1.47 14.44 -5.36
C VAL A 79 2.83 14.39 -4.70
N ILE A 80 3.62 15.47 -4.79
CA ILE A 80 4.96 15.54 -4.19
C ILE A 80 4.90 15.41 -2.67
N TRP A 81 3.98 16.12 -2.01
CA TRP A 81 3.79 15.99 -0.55
C TRP A 81 3.33 14.59 -0.14
N MET A 82 2.43 13.98 -0.92
CA MET A 82 2.00 12.60 -0.68
C MET A 82 3.14 11.59 -0.89
N THR A 83 4.05 11.84 -1.85
CA THR A 83 5.26 11.04 -2.06
C THR A 83 6.19 11.11 -0.85
N LEU A 84 6.51 12.31 -0.35
CA LEU A 84 7.34 12.49 0.84
C LEU A 84 6.70 11.82 2.07
N LEU A 85 5.40 12.02 2.28
CA LEU A 85 4.63 11.40 3.36
C LEU A 85 4.66 9.86 3.28
N SER A 86 4.51 9.31 2.07
CA SER A 86 4.57 7.87 1.84
C SER A 86 5.98 7.30 2.07
N GLY A 87 7.02 8.02 1.64
CA GLY A 87 8.42 7.68 1.94
C GLY A 87 8.69 7.68 3.44
N ALA A 88 8.28 8.74 4.14
CA ALA A 88 8.40 8.86 5.58
C ALA A 88 7.72 7.71 6.33
N ARG A 89 6.51 7.31 5.90
CA ARG A 89 5.82 6.11 6.42
C ARG A 89 6.66 4.86 6.23
N ASN A 90 7.17 4.62 5.03
CA ASN A 90 7.91 3.39 4.70
C ASN A 90 9.21 3.26 5.51
N HIS A 91 9.85 4.39 5.83
CA HIS A 91 11.08 4.44 6.63
C HIS A 91 10.84 4.79 8.12
N ARG A 92 9.58 4.77 8.58
CA ARG A 92 9.17 5.04 9.97
C ARG A 92 9.69 6.38 10.52
N ASN A 93 9.85 7.39 9.67
CA ASN A 93 10.29 8.73 10.08
C ASN A 93 9.07 9.61 10.37
N THR A 94 8.59 9.57 11.60
CA THR A 94 7.40 10.35 12.03
C THR A 94 7.58 11.84 11.82
N LYS A 95 8.77 12.40 12.07
CA LYS A 95 9.04 13.83 11.94
C LYS A 95 8.85 14.35 10.52
N ILE A 96 9.45 13.68 9.52
CA ILE A 96 9.26 14.06 8.11
C ILE A 96 7.82 13.77 7.65
N GLY A 97 7.19 12.72 8.18
CA GLY A 97 5.79 12.41 7.92
C GLY A 97 4.85 13.52 8.40
N GLU A 98 5.02 14.00 9.63
CA GLU A 98 4.27 15.13 10.19
C GLU A 98 4.42 16.38 9.33
N TYR A 99 5.67 16.73 8.98
CA TYR A 99 5.99 17.85 8.11
C TYR A 99 5.25 17.74 6.76
N ALA A 100 5.41 16.62 6.06
CA ALA A 100 4.77 16.41 4.76
C ALA A 100 3.23 16.40 4.85
N ALA A 101 2.67 15.79 5.89
CA ALA A 101 1.23 15.73 6.10
C ALA A 101 0.63 17.10 6.40
N GLN A 102 1.31 17.96 7.17
CA GLN A 102 0.85 19.32 7.45
C GLN A 102 0.69 20.10 6.14
N TYR A 103 1.72 20.16 5.30
CA TYR A 103 1.65 20.85 4.01
C TYR A 103 0.60 20.24 3.08
N LEU A 104 0.46 18.91 3.06
CA LEU A 104 -0.57 18.24 2.27
C LEU A 104 -1.99 18.61 2.73
N ILE A 105 -2.24 18.62 4.03
CA ILE A 105 -3.54 18.95 4.63
C ILE A 105 -3.90 20.43 4.43
N GLU A 106 -2.92 21.32 4.48
CA GLU A 106 -3.10 22.74 4.18
C GLU A 106 -3.39 22.97 2.69
N LEU A 107 -2.69 22.25 1.80
CA LEU A 107 -2.83 22.39 0.35
C LEU A 107 -4.12 21.74 -0.20
N ALA A 108 -4.48 20.55 0.29
CA ALA A 108 -5.55 19.71 -0.23
C ALA A 108 -6.34 19.06 0.93
N PRO A 109 -7.08 19.84 1.72
CA PRO A 109 -7.74 19.40 2.95
C PRO A 109 -8.79 18.30 2.75
N GLU A 110 -9.30 18.13 1.55
CA GLU A 110 -10.24 17.08 1.14
C GLU A 110 -9.55 15.73 0.88
N THR A 111 -8.22 15.71 0.78
CA THR A 111 -7.46 14.49 0.46
C THR A 111 -7.34 13.60 1.70
N THR A 112 -8.28 12.65 1.84
CA THR A 112 -8.34 11.68 2.95
C THR A 112 -7.03 10.89 3.14
N GLY A 113 -6.31 10.61 2.04
CA GLY A 113 -5.07 9.84 2.07
C GLY A 113 -4.01 10.40 3.02
N GLY A 114 -3.85 11.72 3.10
CA GLY A 114 -2.87 12.36 3.98
C GLY A 114 -3.15 12.10 5.47
N TYR A 115 -4.42 12.23 5.87
CA TYR A 115 -4.85 11.96 7.24
C TYR A 115 -4.68 10.48 7.61
N VAL A 116 -5.06 9.58 6.71
CA VAL A 116 -4.96 8.14 6.96
C VAL A 116 -3.51 7.73 7.13
N VAL A 117 -2.61 8.20 6.26
CA VAL A 117 -1.18 7.87 6.39
C VAL A 117 -0.59 8.45 7.67
N LEU A 118 -0.87 9.71 8.00
CA LEU A 118 -0.40 10.33 9.24
C LEU A 118 -0.91 9.60 10.49
N SER A 119 -2.21 9.29 10.54
CA SER A 119 -2.81 8.52 11.63
C SER A 119 -2.17 7.14 11.77
N ASN A 120 -1.88 6.46 10.67
CA ASN A 120 -1.24 5.15 10.68
C ASN A 120 0.20 5.25 11.22
N MET A 121 0.95 6.30 10.84
CA MET A 121 2.30 6.53 11.35
C MET A 121 2.30 6.75 12.86
N TYR A 122 1.35 7.55 13.39
CA TYR A 122 1.19 7.73 14.83
C TYR A 122 0.81 6.42 15.55
N ALA A 123 -0.06 5.61 14.96
CA ALA A 123 -0.42 4.32 15.54
C ALA A 123 0.80 3.38 15.64
N VAL A 124 1.63 3.31 14.59
CA VAL A 124 2.89 2.53 14.60
C VAL A 124 3.89 3.07 15.64
N ALA A 125 3.90 4.39 15.88
CA ALA A 125 4.74 5.01 16.90
C ALA A 125 4.16 4.94 18.33
N GLY A 126 2.95 4.36 18.52
CA GLY A 126 2.26 4.32 19.81
C GLY A 126 1.70 5.68 20.28
N GLU A 127 1.64 6.68 19.40
CA GLU A 127 1.20 8.04 19.71
C GLU A 127 -0.32 8.18 19.60
N TRP A 128 -1.06 7.43 20.41
CA TRP A 128 -2.53 7.30 20.32
C TRP A 128 -3.29 8.60 20.51
N GLU A 129 -2.75 9.54 21.29
CA GLU A 129 -3.32 10.87 21.44
C GLU A 129 -3.31 11.63 20.10
N LYS A 130 -2.23 11.50 19.31
CA LYS A 130 -2.17 12.12 17.98
C LYS A 130 -3.06 11.38 16.97
N VAL A 131 -3.20 10.06 17.08
CA VAL A 131 -4.19 9.29 16.30
C VAL A 131 -5.60 9.84 16.52
N SER A 132 -5.99 10.04 17.78
CA SER A 132 -7.29 10.60 18.16
C SER A 132 -7.50 12.00 17.57
N LYS A 133 -6.50 12.88 17.65
CA LYS A 133 -6.54 14.22 17.05
C LYS A 133 -6.76 14.19 15.54
N VAL A 134 -6.04 13.34 14.81
CA VAL A 134 -6.19 13.21 13.35
C VAL A 134 -7.61 12.70 13.00
N ARG A 135 -8.12 11.72 13.73
CA ARG A 135 -9.49 11.21 13.54
C ARG A 135 -10.55 12.27 13.82
N GLU A 136 -10.36 13.08 14.86
CA GLU A 136 -11.24 14.20 15.18
C GLU A 136 -11.23 15.26 14.07
N MET A 137 -10.04 15.60 13.53
CA MET A 137 -9.91 16.50 12.39
C MET A 137 -10.66 15.97 11.16
N MET A 138 -10.55 14.67 10.85
CA MET A 138 -11.29 14.04 9.77
C MET A 138 -12.81 14.16 9.99
N LYS A 139 -13.28 13.84 11.20
CA LYS A 139 -14.71 13.91 11.57
C LYS A 139 -15.25 15.34 11.43
N LYS A 140 -14.53 16.34 11.94
CA LYS A 140 -14.88 17.77 11.84
C LYS A 140 -15.01 18.24 10.39
N ARG A 141 -14.23 17.65 9.47
CA ARG A 141 -14.25 17.96 8.03
C ARG A 141 -15.18 17.06 7.21
N GLY A 142 -15.91 16.14 7.84
CA GLY A 142 -16.79 15.19 7.16
C GLY A 142 -16.06 14.15 6.30
N LEU A 143 -14.75 13.97 6.51
CA LEU A 143 -13.93 13.03 5.75
C LEU A 143 -14.15 11.61 6.28
N ARG A 144 -14.30 10.66 5.36
CA ARG A 144 -14.40 9.24 5.67
C ARG A 144 -13.35 8.46 4.90
N LYS A 145 -12.72 7.51 5.58
CA LYS A 145 -11.82 6.53 4.94
C LYS A 145 -12.67 5.44 4.30
N ASP A 146 -12.36 5.05 3.07
CA ASP A 146 -12.96 3.89 2.44
C ASP A 146 -12.59 2.61 3.22
N PRO A 147 -13.55 1.75 3.55
CA PRO A 147 -13.26 0.47 4.20
C PRO A 147 -12.45 -0.43 3.27
N GLY A 148 -11.61 -1.28 3.86
CA GLY A 148 -10.96 -2.35 3.12
C GLY A 148 -12.00 -3.36 2.64
N CYS A 149 -12.04 -3.59 1.34
CA CYS A 149 -13.00 -4.49 0.69
C CYS A 149 -12.24 -5.44 -0.24
N SER A 150 -12.54 -6.73 -0.10
CA SER A 150 -12.12 -7.77 -1.04
C SER A 150 -13.34 -8.32 -1.76
N SER A 151 -13.21 -8.62 -3.05
CA SER A 151 -14.31 -9.12 -3.86
C SER A 151 -13.91 -10.32 -4.70
N ILE A 152 -14.86 -11.24 -4.90
CA ILE A 152 -14.74 -12.45 -5.72
C ILE A 152 -15.93 -12.53 -6.66
N GLU A 153 -15.68 -12.84 -7.93
CA GLU A 153 -16.73 -13.20 -8.87
C GLU A 153 -16.96 -14.72 -8.83
N HIS A 154 -18.20 -15.13 -8.58
CA HIS A 154 -18.61 -16.53 -8.60
C HIS A 154 -19.96 -16.67 -9.30
N LYS A 155 -20.04 -17.53 -10.32
CA LYS A 155 -21.26 -17.78 -11.11
C LYS A 155 -21.94 -16.50 -11.63
N GLY A 156 -21.13 -15.54 -12.09
CA GLY A 156 -21.62 -14.26 -12.65
C GLY A 156 -22.07 -13.22 -11.61
N VAL A 157 -21.87 -13.50 -10.32
CA VAL A 157 -22.19 -12.57 -9.22
C VAL A 157 -20.90 -12.13 -8.54
N VAL A 158 -20.77 -10.82 -8.28
CA VAL A 158 -19.67 -10.26 -7.50
C VAL A 158 -20.06 -10.24 -6.03
N HIS A 159 -19.29 -10.94 -5.20
CA HIS A 159 -19.43 -11.00 -3.76
C HIS A 159 -18.41 -10.07 -3.12
N ASN A 160 -18.85 -9.14 -2.26
CA ASN A 160 -18.01 -8.18 -1.57
C ASN A 160 -17.89 -8.53 -0.10
N PHE A 161 -16.70 -8.38 0.46
CA PHE A 161 -16.40 -8.67 1.87
C PHE A 161 -15.75 -7.46 2.51
N ILE A 162 -16.40 -6.95 3.56
CA ILE A 162 -15.91 -5.86 4.40
C ILE A 162 -15.88 -6.36 5.84
N VAL A 163 -14.84 -6.00 6.59
CA VAL A 163 -14.70 -6.39 8.00
C VAL A 163 -15.92 -5.90 8.79
N GLY A 164 -16.54 -6.81 9.55
CA GLY A 164 -17.74 -6.53 10.36
C GLY A 164 -19.07 -6.63 9.61
N ASP A 165 -19.07 -6.68 8.27
CA ASP A 165 -20.29 -6.92 7.50
C ASP A 165 -20.69 -8.40 7.55
N LYS A 166 -21.90 -8.66 8.04
CA LYS A 166 -22.50 -10.00 8.19
C LYS A 166 -23.78 -10.16 7.37
N SER A 167 -24.02 -9.28 6.40
CA SER A 167 -25.20 -9.31 5.53
C SER A 167 -25.16 -10.41 4.46
N HIS A 168 -23.98 -11.02 4.22
CA HIS A 168 -23.80 -12.02 3.18
C HIS A 168 -24.60 -13.31 3.47
N PRO A 169 -25.31 -13.90 2.50
CA PRO A 169 -26.15 -15.09 2.74
C PRO A 169 -25.39 -16.30 3.30
N GLN A 170 -24.12 -16.47 2.90
CA GLN A 170 -23.23 -17.55 3.36
C GLN A 170 -22.31 -17.15 4.53
N THR A 171 -22.69 -16.13 5.33
CA THR A 171 -21.82 -15.68 6.43
C THR A 171 -21.46 -16.81 7.40
N LYS A 172 -22.38 -17.72 7.75
CA LYS A 172 -22.09 -18.82 8.68
C LYS A 172 -21.01 -19.76 8.14
N GLU A 173 -21.11 -20.13 6.87
CA GLU A 173 -20.19 -21.03 6.17
C GLU A 173 -18.81 -20.38 5.99
N ILE A 174 -18.77 -19.09 5.70
CA ILE A 174 -17.52 -18.32 5.59
C ILE A 174 -16.78 -18.31 6.94
N TYR A 175 -17.48 -17.99 8.03
CA TYR A 175 -16.86 -17.94 9.37
C TYR A 175 -16.45 -19.33 9.87
N SER A 176 -17.23 -20.38 9.55
CA SER A 176 -16.81 -21.76 9.82
C SER A 176 -15.52 -22.11 9.06
N LYS A 177 -15.40 -21.70 7.79
CA LYS A 177 -14.18 -21.90 7.00
C LYS A 177 -13.00 -21.09 7.51
N LEU A 178 -13.22 -19.87 8.00
CA LEU A 178 -12.18 -19.08 8.68
C LEU A 178 -11.64 -19.79 9.93
N ALA A 179 -12.51 -20.42 10.73
CA ALA A 179 -12.07 -21.19 11.89
C ALA A 179 -11.21 -22.40 11.47
N GLU A 180 -11.58 -23.13 10.41
CA GLU A 180 -10.75 -24.20 9.84
C GLU A 180 -9.39 -23.66 9.34
N MET A 181 -9.40 -22.54 8.61
CA MET A 181 -8.18 -21.89 8.12
C MET A 181 -7.24 -21.51 9.27
N ARG A 182 -7.77 -20.92 10.35
CA ARG A 182 -7.01 -20.55 11.55
C ARG A 182 -6.27 -21.74 12.13
N GLU A 183 -6.96 -22.85 12.37
CA GLU A 183 -6.33 -24.03 12.98
C GLU A 183 -5.26 -24.64 12.05
N LYS A 184 -5.50 -24.68 10.74
CA LYS A 184 -4.48 -25.12 9.76
C LYS A 184 -3.28 -24.18 9.68
N LEU A 185 -3.49 -22.87 9.79
CA LEU A 185 -2.42 -21.87 9.82
C LEU A 185 -1.54 -22.02 11.08
N LYS A 186 -2.16 -22.23 12.25
CA LYS A 186 -1.44 -22.53 13.49
C LYS A 186 -0.57 -23.78 13.36
N LEU A 187 -1.12 -24.87 12.83
CA LEU A 187 -0.38 -26.11 12.58
C LEU A 187 0.77 -25.93 11.56
N ALA A 188 0.62 -25.00 10.62
CA ALA A 188 1.64 -24.63 9.65
C ALA A 188 2.70 -23.65 10.22
N GLY A 189 2.60 -23.25 11.48
CA GLY A 189 3.55 -22.35 12.14
C GLY A 189 3.39 -20.87 11.78
N HIS A 190 2.19 -20.44 11.37
CA HIS A 190 1.93 -19.02 11.15
C HIS A 190 1.98 -18.25 12.48
N VAL A 191 2.80 -17.20 12.52
CA VAL A 191 2.81 -16.20 13.59
C VAL A 191 2.13 -14.94 13.05
N PRO A 192 1.02 -14.48 13.66
CA PRO A 192 0.35 -13.24 13.25
C PRO A 192 1.27 -12.02 13.37
N ASP A 193 1.26 -11.14 12.37
CA ASP A 193 1.99 -9.87 12.44
C ASP A 193 1.08 -8.77 13.01
N THR A 194 0.99 -8.71 14.35
CA THR A 194 0.14 -7.76 15.08
C THR A 194 0.59 -6.30 14.92
N SER A 195 1.79 -6.05 14.39
CA SER A 195 2.22 -4.69 14.02
C SER A 195 1.38 -4.09 12.88
N GLN A 196 0.60 -4.92 12.16
CA GLN A 196 -0.35 -4.48 11.15
C GLN A 196 -1.66 -3.93 11.75
N VAL A 197 -1.89 -4.09 13.06
CA VAL A 197 -3.09 -3.60 13.73
C VAL A 197 -2.89 -2.15 14.17
N LEU A 198 -3.58 -1.23 13.50
CA LEU A 198 -3.47 0.22 13.70
C LEU A 198 -4.59 0.78 14.59
N LEU A 199 -5.09 -0.06 15.49
CA LEU A 199 -6.13 0.23 16.47
C LEU A 199 -5.53 0.15 17.88
N TYR A 200 -6.01 0.98 18.79
CA TYR A 200 -5.66 0.89 20.19
C TYR A 200 -6.36 -0.33 20.79
N ILE A 201 -5.62 -1.44 20.89
CA ILE A 201 -6.04 -2.70 21.47
C ILE A 201 -4.94 -3.12 22.44
N GLU A 202 -5.30 -3.35 23.70
CA GLU A 202 -4.34 -3.67 24.77
C GLU A 202 -3.96 -5.15 24.73
N GLU A 203 -4.95 -6.04 24.54
CA GLU A 203 -4.77 -7.49 24.51
C GLU A 203 -4.23 -7.97 23.16
N GLU A 204 -3.23 -8.84 23.18
CA GLU A 204 -2.58 -9.31 21.95
C GLU A 204 -3.50 -10.26 21.18
N GLU A 205 -4.26 -11.10 21.90
CA GLU A 205 -5.25 -12.02 21.35
C GLU A 205 -6.34 -11.29 20.56
N GLU A 206 -6.74 -10.10 21.00
CA GLU A 206 -7.71 -9.26 20.28
C GLU A 206 -7.13 -8.66 19.00
N LYS A 207 -5.83 -8.33 18.97
CA LYS A 207 -5.14 -7.90 17.73
C LYS A 207 -5.06 -9.05 16.73
N GLU A 208 -4.75 -10.25 17.18
CA GLU A 208 -4.75 -11.44 16.31
C GLU A 208 -6.15 -11.68 15.72
N ALA A 209 -7.20 -11.53 16.55
CA ALA A 209 -8.58 -11.67 16.11
C ALA A 209 -8.97 -10.64 15.02
N GLU A 210 -8.48 -9.41 15.11
CA GLU A 210 -8.70 -8.39 14.07
C GLU A 210 -8.08 -8.80 12.72
N LEU A 211 -6.84 -9.30 12.74
CA LEU A 211 -6.14 -9.75 11.51
C LEU A 211 -6.88 -10.89 10.81
N GLU A 212 -7.50 -11.78 11.57
CA GLU A 212 -8.22 -12.93 11.03
C GLU A 212 -9.51 -12.57 10.31
N ASN A 213 -10.09 -11.43 10.67
CA ASN A 213 -11.32 -10.92 10.07
C ASN A 213 -11.06 -10.05 8.84
N HIS A 214 -9.80 -9.83 8.45
CA HIS A 214 -9.47 -9.09 7.23
C HIS A 214 -10.23 -9.61 6.00
N SER A 215 -10.69 -8.68 5.17
CA SER A 215 -11.54 -8.97 4.00
C SER A 215 -10.95 -10.01 3.04
N GLU A 216 -9.63 -10.07 2.93
CA GLU A 216 -8.88 -11.00 2.09
C GLU A 216 -9.12 -12.43 2.56
N ARG A 217 -9.09 -12.66 3.88
CA ARG A 217 -9.32 -13.97 4.47
C ARG A 217 -10.78 -14.39 4.31
N LEU A 218 -11.73 -13.47 4.48
CA LEU A 218 -13.16 -13.69 4.19
C LEU A 218 -13.38 -14.11 2.73
N ALA A 219 -12.74 -13.41 1.80
CA ALA A 219 -12.78 -13.74 0.39
C ALA A 219 -12.17 -15.13 0.12
N ILE A 220 -10.97 -15.44 0.64
CA ILE A 220 -10.36 -16.76 0.47
C ILE A 220 -11.27 -17.87 1.03
N ALA A 221 -11.86 -17.67 2.22
CA ALA A 221 -12.80 -18.60 2.82
C ALA A 221 -14.02 -18.86 1.92
N PHE A 222 -14.64 -17.80 1.40
CA PHE A 222 -15.73 -17.92 0.42
C PHE A 222 -15.28 -18.66 -0.85
N GLY A 223 -14.11 -18.32 -1.39
CA GLY A 223 -13.54 -18.95 -2.57
C GLY A 223 -13.33 -20.45 -2.35
N LEU A 224 -12.73 -20.85 -1.24
CA LEU A 224 -12.50 -22.26 -0.89
C LEU A 224 -13.79 -23.06 -0.73
N ASN A 225 -14.87 -22.43 -0.24
CA ASN A 225 -16.16 -23.10 -0.08
C ASN A 225 -16.92 -23.29 -1.40
N ASN A 226 -16.79 -22.35 -2.33
CA ASN A 226 -17.67 -22.28 -3.50
C ASN A 226 -17.00 -22.68 -4.82
N THR A 227 -15.69 -22.92 -4.85
CA THR A 227 -14.96 -23.30 -6.08
C THR A 227 -14.44 -24.73 -6.01
N GLU A 228 -14.50 -25.47 -7.12
CA GLU A 228 -14.07 -26.88 -7.21
C GLU A 228 -12.57 -27.02 -7.01
N ALA A 229 -12.09 -28.13 -6.44
CA ALA A 229 -10.66 -28.40 -6.26
C ALA A 229 -9.87 -28.24 -7.58
N GLY A 230 -8.65 -27.69 -7.53
CA GLY A 230 -7.86 -27.30 -8.70
C GLY A 230 -8.16 -25.93 -9.34
N CYS A 231 -9.39 -25.41 -9.35
CA CYS A 231 -9.70 -24.07 -9.90
C CYS A 231 -9.02 -22.91 -9.14
N PRO A 232 -8.44 -21.89 -9.81
CA PRO A 232 -7.85 -20.75 -9.11
C PRO A 232 -8.91 -19.85 -8.45
N ILE A 233 -8.59 -19.33 -7.26
CA ILE A 233 -9.41 -18.31 -6.58
C ILE A 233 -8.90 -16.93 -7.00
N ARG A 234 -9.79 -16.06 -7.50
CA ARG A 234 -9.44 -14.72 -7.97
C ARG A 234 -10.09 -13.66 -7.09
N ILE A 235 -9.27 -12.80 -6.49
CA ILE A 235 -9.69 -11.79 -5.52
C ILE A 235 -9.23 -10.42 -5.99
N MET A 236 -10.13 -9.45 -5.90
CA MET A 236 -9.85 -8.03 -6.13
C MET A 236 -9.92 -7.29 -4.79
N LYS A 237 -8.85 -6.59 -4.42
CA LYS A 237 -8.73 -5.80 -3.19
C LYS A 237 -8.59 -4.31 -3.56
N ASN A 238 -9.34 -3.45 -2.87
CA ASN A 238 -9.28 -1.99 -3.09
C ASN A 238 -8.08 -1.30 -2.41
N LEU A 239 -7.52 -1.92 -1.37
CA LEU A 239 -6.31 -1.47 -0.67
C LEU A 239 -5.12 -2.36 -1.03
N ARG A 240 -3.92 -1.96 -0.63
CA ARG A 240 -2.75 -2.84 -0.65
C ARG A 240 -2.95 -3.94 0.40
N VAL A 241 -2.58 -5.18 0.09
CA VAL A 241 -2.64 -6.31 1.05
C VAL A 241 -1.73 -5.98 2.25
N CYS A 242 -2.01 -6.45 3.48
CA CYS A 242 -1.09 -6.26 4.61
C CYS A 242 -0.04 -7.40 4.70
N SER A 243 1.06 -7.17 5.45
CA SER A 243 2.17 -8.14 5.58
C SER A 243 1.69 -9.52 6.02
N ASP A 244 0.82 -9.50 7.01
CA ASP A 244 0.18 -10.67 7.58
C ASP A 244 -0.68 -11.43 6.56
N CYS A 245 -1.63 -10.75 5.90
CA CYS A 245 -2.50 -11.37 4.91
C CYS A 245 -1.73 -11.91 3.69
N HIS A 246 -0.64 -11.26 3.29
CA HIS A 246 0.23 -11.77 2.23
C HIS A 246 0.89 -13.10 2.66
N SER A 247 1.42 -13.16 3.88
CA SER A 247 2.02 -14.38 4.45
C SER A 247 1.02 -15.50 4.64
N VAL A 248 -0.19 -15.17 5.12
CA VAL A 248 -1.30 -16.13 5.24
C VAL A 248 -1.73 -16.65 3.87
N THR A 249 -1.85 -15.79 2.86
CA THR A 249 -2.27 -16.24 1.52
C THR A 249 -1.25 -17.19 0.91
N LYS A 250 0.06 -16.95 1.11
CA LYS A 250 1.13 -17.90 0.78
C LYS A 250 0.86 -19.25 1.44
N LEU A 251 0.73 -19.29 2.77
CA LEU A 251 0.50 -20.55 3.50
C LEU A 251 -0.76 -21.27 3.05
N LEU A 252 -1.87 -20.55 2.87
CA LEU A 252 -3.14 -21.11 2.41
C LEU A 252 -3.04 -21.71 1.00
N SER A 253 -2.29 -21.08 0.10
CA SER A 253 -2.05 -21.65 -1.24
C SER A 253 -1.39 -23.03 -1.18
N LYS A 254 -0.49 -23.24 -0.21
CA LYS A 254 0.18 -24.53 0.03
C LYS A 254 -0.75 -25.52 0.74
N ILE A 255 -1.38 -25.10 1.83
CA ILE A 255 -2.25 -25.94 2.68
C ILE A 255 -3.42 -26.54 1.90
N TYR A 256 -4.04 -25.73 1.02
CA TYR A 256 -5.20 -26.15 0.24
C TYR A 256 -4.84 -26.57 -1.19
N SER A 257 -3.54 -26.62 -1.53
CA SER A 257 -3.04 -26.92 -2.88
C SER A 257 -3.79 -26.11 -3.95
N ARG A 258 -3.86 -24.80 -3.74
CA ARG A 258 -4.75 -23.88 -4.45
C ARG A 258 -3.98 -22.68 -4.97
N GLU A 259 -4.10 -22.38 -6.26
CA GLU A 259 -3.65 -21.08 -6.76
C GLU A 259 -4.63 -19.99 -6.30
N ILE A 260 -4.11 -18.97 -5.64
CA ILE A 260 -4.86 -17.79 -5.21
C ILE A 260 -4.25 -16.59 -5.92
N ILE A 261 -5.05 -15.85 -6.67
CA ILE A 261 -4.64 -14.66 -7.40
C ILE A 261 -5.30 -13.47 -6.73
N VAL A 262 -4.50 -12.56 -6.20
CA VAL A 262 -4.99 -11.32 -5.56
C VAL A 262 -4.48 -10.14 -6.36
N ARG A 263 -5.40 -9.32 -6.89
CA ARG A 263 -5.07 -8.01 -7.44
C ARG A 263 -5.37 -6.96 -6.39
N ASP A 264 -4.33 -6.31 -5.89
CA ASP A 264 -4.47 -5.17 -5.00
C ASP A 264 -4.35 -3.86 -5.78
N ASN A 265 -4.30 -2.73 -5.08
CA ASN A 265 -4.18 -1.42 -5.72
C ASN A 265 -2.79 -1.15 -6.37
N SER A 266 -1.83 -2.05 -6.18
CA SER A 266 -0.44 -1.90 -6.59
C SER A 266 -0.05 -2.88 -7.69
N ARG A 267 -0.46 -4.16 -7.61
CA ARG A 267 -0.06 -5.23 -8.54
C ARG A 267 -0.93 -6.49 -8.42
N PHE A 268 -0.60 -7.48 -9.25
CA PHE A 268 -1.08 -8.85 -9.12
C PHE A 268 -0.10 -9.69 -8.28
N HIS A 269 -0.66 -10.45 -7.35
CA HIS A 269 0.03 -11.45 -6.56
C HIS A 269 -0.51 -12.82 -6.95
N HIS A 270 0.37 -13.69 -7.43
CA HIS A 270 0.04 -15.09 -7.71
C HIS A 270 0.63 -15.94 -6.59
N PHE A 271 -0.23 -16.48 -5.75
CA PHE A 271 0.14 -17.34 -4.63
C PHE A 271 -0.03 -18.80 -5.04
N LYS A 272 1.07 -19.55 -4.99
CA LYS A 272 1.10 -20.97 -5.33
C LYS A 272 2.18 -21.67 -4.53
N ASP A 273 1.86 -22.84 -3.98
CA ASP A 273 2.79 -23.71 -3.24
C ASP A 273 3.57 -23.01 -2.11
N GLY A 274 2.98 -21.98 -1.49
CA GLY A 274 3.63 -21.23 -0.40
C GLY A 274 4.45 -20.03 -0.85
N LEU A 275 4.48 -19.74 -2.15
CA LEU A 275 5.27 -18.65 -2.74
C LEU A 275 4.34 -17.61 -3.38
N CYS A 276 4.83 -16.38 -3.48
CA CYS A 276 4.17 -15.31 -4.22
C CYS A 276 5.04 -14.84 -5.38
N SER A 277 4.43 -14.52 -6.52
CA SER A 277 5.11 -13.94 -7.69
C SER A 277 5.87 -12.64 -7.41
N CYS A 278 5.53 -11.91 -6.34
CA CYS A 278 6.22 -10.67 -5.97
C CYS A 278 7.58 -10.90 -5.29
N LYS A 279 7.91 -12.15 -4.90
CA LYS A 279 9.13 -12.51 -4.15
C LYS A 279 9.34 -11.67 -2.88
N ASP A 280 8.25 -11.31 -2.21
CA ASP A 280 8.22 -10.43 -1.03
C ASP A 280 8.69 -8.98 -1.27
N PHE A 281 8.89 -8.58 -2.53
CA PHE A 281 9.11 -7.19 -2.94
C PHE A 281 7.79 -6.57 -3.39
N TRP A 282 6.91 -6.20 -2.45
CA TRP A 282 5.63 -5.56 -2.75
C TRP A 282 5.38 -4.31 -1.94
#